data_AF-A0A920HII2-F1
#
_entry.id   AF-A0A920HII2-F1
#
_cell.length_a   1.000
_cell.length_b   1.000
_cell.length_c   1.000
_cell.angle_alpha   90.00
_cell.angle_beta   90.00
_cell.angle_gamma   90.00
#
_symmetry.space_group_name_H-M   'P 1'
#
loop_
_entity.id
_entity.type
_entity.pdbx_description
1 polymer ?
#
loop_
_entity_poly.entity_id
_entity_poly.type
_entity_poly.pdbx_seq_one_letter_code
_entity_poly.pdbx_strand_id
1 'polypeptide(L)'
;MILSGLEVLNIKEDSTFVNVGERTNVTGSKKFLRLIEQKKYSEALEVARDQVEGGAQILDVNMDEGIIDGVEAMTTFLNLIASEPDISRIPIMIDSSKWEIIEAGLKNSSRKMRC
;
A
#
# COMPACT_ATOMS: atom_id res chain seq x y z
N MET A 1 -17.41 1.92 9.13
CA MET A 1 -16.09 1.27 9.15
C MET A 1 -15.05 2.29 9.59
N ILE A 2 -14.11 1.93 10.48
CA ILE A 2 -13.03 2.83 10.91
C ILE A 2 -11.69 2.23 10.46
N LEU A 3 -10.95 2.99 9.65
CA LEU A 3 -9.62 2.66 9.15
C LEU A 3 -8.64 3.76 9.61
N SER A 4 -7.34 3.49 9.62
CA SER A 4 -6.35 4.49 10.01
C SER A 4 -5.01 4.32 9.30
N GLY A 5 -4.47 5.43 8.79
CA GLY A 5 -3.04 5.63 8.61
C GLY A 5 -2.48 6.40 9.83
N LEU A 6 -1.85 7.55 9.61
CA LEU A 6 -1.67 8.57 10.65
C LEU A 6 -2.99 9.27 10.99
N GLU A 7 -3.86 9.43 10.00
CA GLU A 7 -5.17 10.02 10.16
C GLU A 7 -6.25 8.94 10.20
N VAL A 8 -7.31 9.20 10.96
CA VAL A 8 -8.45 8.29 11.07
C VAL A 8 -9.39 8.54 9.90
N LEU A 9 -9.68 7.48 9.14
CA LEU A 9 -10.72 7.46 8.12
C LEU A 9 -11.97 6.79 8.68
N ASN A 10 -13.01 7.59 8.95
CA ASN A 10 -14.30 7.11 9.43
C ASN A 10 -15.32 7.06 8.29
N ILE A 11 -15.61 5.86 7.79
CA ILE A 11 -16.57 5.61 6.72
C ILE A 11 -17.92 5.31 7.36
N LYS A 12 -18.90 6.19 7.17
CA LYS A 12 -20.28 6.09 7.66
C LYS A 12 -21.24 5.78 6.51
N GLU A 13 -22.50 5.46 6.84
CA GLU A 13 -23.55 5.19 5.85
C GLU A 13 -23.86 6.39 4.93
N ASP A 14 -23.62 7.61 5.42
CA ASP A 14 -23.78 8.87 4.68
C ASP A 14 -22.49 9.36 4.02
N SER A 15 -21.38 8.60 4.12
CA SER A 15 -20.12 8.97 3.48
C SER A 15 -20.22 8.83 1.97
N THR A 16 -19.52 9.73 1.25
CA THR A 16 -19.37 9.64 -0.20
C THR A 16 -18.50 8.44 -0.60
N PHE A 17 -18.29 8.27 -1.91
CA PHE A 17 -17.41 7.24 -2.45
C PHE A 17 -16.00 7.30 -1.84
N VAL A 18 -15.41 6.13 -1.55
CA VAL A 18 -14.06 5.99 -1.02
C VAL A 18 -13.14 5.52 -2.13
N ASN A 19 -12.22 6.38 -2.56
CA ASN A 19 -11.27 6.04 -3.62
C ASN A 19 -10.13 5.16 -3.07
N VAL A 20 -9.92 4.00 -3.69
CA VAL A 20 -8.78 3.11 -3.40
C VAL A 20 -7.77 3.23 -4.54
N GLY A 21 -6.52 3.60 -4.22
CA GLY A 21 -5.45 3.70 -5.19
C GLY A 21 -4.83 2.33 -5.52
N GLU A 22 -4.99 1.86 -6.75
CA GLU A 22 -4.62 0.51 -7.23
C GLU A 22 -3.25 0.42 -7.96
N ARG A 23 -2.57 1.55 -8.21
CA ARG A 23 -1.38 1.58 -9.10
C ARG A 23 -0.12 0.98 -8.46
N THR A 24 -0.15 0.76 -7.15
CA THR A 24 0.86 0.10 -6.30
C THR A 24 0.70 -1.43 -6.29
N ASN A 25 0.43 -1.99 -7.48
CA ASN A 25 0.15 -3.40 -7.69
C ASN A 25 1.11 -3.97 -8.76
N VAL A 26 1.96 -4.92 -8.38
CA VAL A 26 2.94 -5.52 -9.30
C VAL A 26 2.29 -6.35 -10.41
N THR A 27 1.15 -6.99 -10.15
CA THR A 27 0.40 -7.75 -11.18
C THR A 27 -0.29 -6.80 -12.15
N GLY A 28 -0.88 -5.71 -11.66
CA GLY A 28 -1.69 -4.76 -12.43
C GLY A 28 -0.90 -3.65 -13.15
N SER A 29 0.34 -3.37 -12.73
CA SER A 29 1.11 -2.22 -13.21
C SER A 29 2.52 -2.62 -13.66
N LYS A 30 2.73 -2.69 -14.98
CA LYS A 30 4.06 -2.95 -15.59
C LYS A 30 5.13 -1.96 -15.13
N LYS A 31 4.74 -0.69 -14.91
CA LYS A 31 5.64 0.34 -14.38
C LYS A 31 6.06 -0.03 -12.96
N PHE A 32 5.09 -0.32 -12.09
CA PHE A 32 5.35 -0.62 -10.69
C PHE A 32 6.16 -1.91 -10.52
N LEU A 33 5.80 -2.98 -11.25
CA LEU A 33 6.57 -4.23 -11.28
C LEU A 33 8.05 -3.97 -11.58
N ARG A 34 8.35 -3.23 -12.66
CA ARG A 34 9.72 -2.89 -13.04
C ARG A 34 10.46 -2.13 -11.94
N LEU A 35 9.78 -1.21 -11.24
CA LEU A 35 10.40 -0.44 -10.16
C LEU A 35 10.75 -1.33 -8.97
N ILE A 36 9.84 -2.22 -8.57
CA ILE A 36 10.07 -3.17 -7.47
C ILE A 36 11.16 -4.18 -7.81
N GLU A 37 11.10 -4.78 -9.00
CA GLU A 37 12.11 -5.73 -9.50
C GLU A 37 13.51 -5.09 -9.55
N GLN A 38 13.61 -3.83 -9.97
CA GLN A 38 14.87 -3.09 -10.03
C GLN A 38 15.27 -2.43 -8.70
N LYS A 39 14.53 -2.71 -7.61
CA LYS A 39 14.71 -2.10 -6.27
C LYS A 39 14.73 -0.55 -6.31
N LYS A 40 14.04 0.06 -7.27
CA LYS A 40 13.89 1.52 -7.44
C LYS A 40 12.77 2.04 -6.53
N TYR A 41 12.91 1.83 -5.23
CA TYR A 41 11.84 2.11 -4.27
C TYR A 41 11.50 3.60 -4.16
N SER A 42 12.44 4.52 -4.36
CA SER A 42 12.15 5.95 -4.37
C SER A 42 11.17 6.32 -5.49
N GLU A 43 11.36 5.80 -6.70
CA GLU A 43 10.42 6.00 -7.81
C GLU A 43 9.08 5.27 -7.55
N ALA A 44 9.09 4.16 -6.81
CA ALA A 44 7.87 3.45 -6.42
C ALA A 44 7.05 4.24 -5.38
N LEU A 45 7.71 4.95 -4.46
CA LEU A 45 7.06 5.86 -3.51
C LEU A 45 6.38 7.03 -4.23
N GLU A 46 6.95 7.55 -5.32
CA GLU A 46 6.27 8.56 -6.15
C GLU A 46 4.94 8.04 -6.69
N VAL A 47 4.86 6.76 -7.11
CA VAL A 47 3.58 6.16 -7.56
C VAL A 47 2.55 6.13 -6.45
N ALA A 48 2.97 5.86 -5.21
CA ALA A 48 2.08 5.93 -4.05
C ALA A 48 1.66 7.38 -3.76
N ARG A 49 2.60 8.32 -3.72
CA ARG A 49 2.35 9.75 -3.46
C ARG A 49 1.39 10.35 -4.48
N ASP A 50 1.62 10.10 -5.78
CA ASP A 50 0.75 10.55 -6.88
C ASP A 50 -0.71 10.12 -6.66
N GLN A 51 -0.94 8.93 -6.11
CA GLN A 51 -2.30 8.44 -5.84
C GLN A 51 -2.93 9.15 -4.65
N VAL A 52 -2.16 9.37 -3.59
CA VAL A 52 -2.62 10.10 -2.40
C VAL A 52 -2.94 11.56 -2.75
N GLU A 53 -2.09 12.22 -3.53
CA GLU A 53 -2.32 13.57 -4.06
C GLU A 53 -3.49 13.61 -5.06
N GLY A 54 -3.67 12.55 -5.83
CA GLY A 54 -4.80 12.34 -6.74
C GLY A 54 -6.14 12.05 -6.04
N GLY A 55 -6.18 12.03 -4.70
CA GLY A 55 -7.41 11.88 -3.93
C GLY A 55 -7.74 10.43 -3.52
N ALA A 56 -6.78 9.51 -3.58
CA ALA A 56 -6.93 8.21 -2.95
C ALA A 56 -7.06 8.36 -1.43
N GLN A 57 -8.06 7.68 -0.85
CA GLN A 57 -8.33 7.65 0.57
C GLN A 57 -7.81 6.38 1.23
N ILE A 58 -7.54 5.34 0.45
CA ILE A 58 -6.87 4.10 0.85
C ILE A 58 -5.85 3.78 -0.24
N LEU A 59 -4.67 3.29 0.13
CA LEU A 59 -3.68 2.80 -0.82
C LEU A 59 -3.69 1.27 -0.84
N ASP A 60 -3.93 0.66 -1.99
CA ASP A 60 -3.80 -0.78 -2.18
C ASP A 60 -2.36 -1.16 -2.52
N VAL A 61 -1.79 -2.13 -1.83
CA VAL A 61 -0.42 -2.60 -2.06
C VAL A 61 -0.44 -4.09 -2.33
N ASN A 62 -0.06 -4.47 -3.54
CA ASN A 62 0.04 -5.85 -3.98
C ASN A 62 1.46 -6.15 -4.49
N MET A 63 2.08 -7.19 -3.91
CA MET A 63 3.43 -7.67 -4.22
C MET A 63 3.45 -9.13 -4.69
N ASP A 64 2.32 -9.63 -5.18
CA ASP A 64 2.21 -10.97 -5.74
C ASP A 64 2.74 -11.02 -7.17
N GLU A 65 3.95 -11.54 -7.33
CA GLU A 65 4.49 -11.89 -8.64
C GLU A 65 5.50 -13.04 -8.48
N GLY A 66 5.60 -13.93 -9.48
CA GLY A 66 6.46 -15.12 -9.42
C GLY A 66 7.96 -14.84 -9.52
N ILE A 67 8.35 -13.63 -9.93
CA ILE A 67 9.75 -13.24 -10.17
C ILE A 67 10.36 -12.40 -9.04
N ILE A 68 9.58 -12.04 -8.00
CA ILE A 68 10.07 -11.28 -6.84
C ILE A 68 9.83 -12.06 -5.54
N ASP A 69 10.63 -11.76 -4.51
CA ASP A 69 10.30 -12.16 -3.14
C ASP A 69 9.22 -11.21 -2.60
N GLY A 70 7.97 -11.67 -2.62
CA GLY A 70 6.82 -10.86 -2.18
C GLY A 70 6.86 -10.51 -0.69
N VAL A 71 7.45 -11.34 0.16
CA VAL A 71 7.56 -11.08 1.61
C VAL A 71 8.58 -9.96 1.85
N GLU A 72 9.76 -10.05 1.23
CA GLU A 72 10.78 -8.99 1.29
C GLU A 72 10.26 -7.69 0.69
N ALA A 73 9.62 -7.76 -0.49
CA ALA A 73 9.13 -6.59 -1.21
C ALA A 73 8.01 -5.86 -0.43
N MET A 74 7.03 -6.60 0.10
CA MET A 74 5.95 -6.05 0.93
C MET A 74 6.51 -5.37 2.18
N THR A 75 7.37 -6.08 2.92
CA THR A 75 7.98 -5.56 4.14
C THR A 75 8.78 -4.28 3.87
N THR A 76 9.62 -4.30 2.83
CA THR A 76 10.47 -3.17 2.47
C THR A 76 9.62 -1.96 2.07
N PHE A 77 8.64 -2.15 1.19
CA PHE A 77 7.83 -1.06 0.69
C PHE A 77 6.94 -0.43 1.77
N LEU A 78 6.33 -1.25 2.64
CA LEU A 78 5.54 -0.72 3.76
C LEU A 78 6.38 0.05 4.78
N ASN A 79 7.61 -0.40 5.07
CA ASN A 79 8.53 0.34 5.94
C ASN A 79 8.91 1.70 5.35
N LEU A 80 9.11 1.77 4.03
CA LEU A 80 9.38 3.01 3.34
C LEU A 80 8.16 3.94 3.32
N ILE A 81 6.96 3.43 3.03
CA ILE A 81 5.71 4.20 3.15
C ILE A 81 5.57 4.78 4.56
N ALA A 82 5.86 4.01 5.60
CA ALA A 82 5.77 4.46 6.99
C ALA A 82 6.73 5.62 7.31
N SER A 83 7.82 5.76 6.56
CA SER A 83 8.79 6.86 6.67
C SER A 83 8.38 8.13 5.92
N GLU A 84 7.34 8.06 5.07
CA GLU A 84 6.83 9.16 4.27
C GLU A 84 5.49 9.67 4.84
N PRO A 85 5.46 10.81 5.56
CA PRO A 85 4.23 11.32 6.20
C PRO A 85 3.07 11.56 5.23
N ASP A 86 3.39 12.05 4.02
CA ASP A 86 2.37 12.39 3.01
C ASP A 86 1.61 11.16 2.51
N ILE A 87 2.25 9.99 2.53
CA ILE A 87 1.68 8.71 2.10
C ILE A 87 1.05 8.00 3.30
N SER A 88 1.78 7.91 4.41
CA SER A 88 1.35 7.17 5.60
C SER A 88 0.16 7.79 6.33
N ARG A 89 -0.31 8.98 5.93
CA ARG A 89 -1.54 9.59 6.46
C ARG A 89 -2.81 8.81 6.14
N ILE A 90 -2.88 8.14 4.99
CA ILE A 90 -4.03 7.31 4.62
C ILE A 90 -3.83 5.83 5.01
N PRO A 91 -4.92 5.07 5.25
CA PRO A 91 -4.83 3.63 5.46
C PRO A 91 -4.22 2.90 4.26
N ILE A 92 -3.50 1.82 4.55
CA ILE A 92 -2.96 0.91 3.54
C ILE A 92 -3.79 -0.39 3.56
N MET A 93 -4.12 -0.91 2.39
CA MET A 93 -4.74 -2.22 2.16
C MET A 93 -3.64 -3.18 1.67
N ILE A 94 -3.44 -4.28 2.39
CA ILE A 94 -2.48 -5.31 2.01
C ILE A 94 -3.22 -6.32 1.15
N ASP A 95 -2.90 -6.37 -0.13
CA ASP A 95 -3.48 -7.31 -1.08
C ASP A 95 -2.47 -8.39 -1.48
N SER A 96 -2.86 -9.63 -1.22
CA SER A 96 -2.05 -10.81 -1.53
C SER A 96 -2.92 -12.05 -1.44
N SER A 97 -2.67 -13.00 -2.33
CA SER A 97 -3.20 -14.36 -2.31
C SER A 97 -2.41 -15.30 -1.37
N LYS A 98 -1.20 -14.89 -0.96
CA LYS A 98 -0.30 -15.65 -0.09
C LYS A 98 -0.36 -15.14 1.34
N TRP A 99 -0.63 -16.03 2.29
CA TRP A 99 -0.79 -15.70 3.70
C TRP A 99 0.49 -15.11 4.32
N GLU A 100 1.65 -15.63 3.93
CA GLU A 100 2.95 -15.21 4.46
C GLU A 100 3.24 -13.73 4.16
N ILE A 101 2.78 -13.23 3.01
CA ILE A 101 2.93 -11.83 2.62
C ILE A 101 1.96 -10.95 3.42
N ILE A 102 0.71 -11.41 3.63
CA ILE A 102 -0.26 -10.70 4.48
C ILE A 102 0.27 -10.60 5.91
N GLU A 103 0.77 -11.70 6.47
CA GLU A 103 1.31 -11.75 7.82
C GLU A 103 2.55 -10.86 7.98
N ALA A 104 3.48 -10.90 7.01
CA ALA A 104 4.65 -10.03 7.00
C ALA A 104 4.25 -8.56 6.91
N GLY A 105 3.27 -8.24 6.08
CA GLY A 105 2.72 -6.89 5.98
C GLY A 105 2.15 -6.42 7.32
N LEU A 106 1.23 -7.19 7.92
CA LEU A 106 0.60 -6.87 9.21
C LEU A 106 1.58 -6.73 10.37
N LYS A 107 2.64 -7.55 10.43
CA LYS A 107 3.67 -7.46 11.48
C LYS A 107 4.45 -6.13 11.42
N ASN A 108 4.66 -5.61 10.22
CA ASN A 108 5.44 -4.39 9.99
C ASN A 108 4.57 -3.12 9.93
N SER A 109 3.26 -3.28 9.74
CA SER A 109 2.25 -2.25 9.93
C SER A 109 2.15 -1.84 11.41
N SER A 110 3.08 -1.01 11.88
CA SER A 110 3.09 -0.48 13.25
C SER A 110 1.86 0.38 13.62
N ARG A 111 0.91 0.54 12.69
CA ARG A 111 -0.33 1.33 12.83
C ARG A 111 -1.49 0.48 12.31
N LYS A 112 -2.66 0.62 12.97
CA LYS A 112 -3.79 -0.30 12.88
C LYS A 112 -4.34 -0.42 11.45
N MET A 113 -3.83 -1.38 10.69
CA MET A 113 -4.38 -1.84 9.41
C MET A 113 -5.35 -2.98 9.70
N ARG A 114 -6.58 -2.87 9.20
CA ARG A 114 -7.52 -4.00 9.13
C ARG A 114 -7.38 -4.62 7.74
N CYS A 115 -7.04 -5.90 7.68
CA CYS A 115 -7.38 -6.76 6.56
C CYS A 115 -8.90 -6.83 6.37
#